data_AF-A0AAD3NKF5-F1
#
_entry.id   AF-A0AAD3NKF5-F1
#
_cell.length_a   1.000
_cell.length_b   1.000
_cell.length_c   1.000
_cell.angle_alpha   90.00
_cell.angle_beta   90.00
_cell.angle_gamma   90.00
#
_symmetry.space_group_name_H-M   'P 1'
#
loop_
_entity.id
_entity.type
_entity.pdbx_description
1 polymer ?
#
loop_
_entity_poly.entity_id
_entity_poly.type
_entity_poly.pdbx_seq_one_letter_code
_entity_poly.pdbx_strand_id
1 'polypeptide(L)'
;MMVGAFLWGGLADKVGRRRCLTVALAINCVFAFLSSFAQSYGFFLFFRLLSGIGIGGTVPIVYSYFSEFLQMDKRGEHLSWLCMFWMIGGIYASFTAWGIIPRYGWGFSMGTQFQFHSWRVFVLVAALPAITSLVGLSFMPESPRFLLE
;
A
#
# COMPACT_ATOMS: atom_id res chain seq x y z
N MET A 1 -7.61 8.65 -3.54
CA MET A 1 -7.34 7.73 -4.67
C MET A 1 -7.34 8.45 -6.02
N MET A 2 -8.39 9.22 -6.38
CA MET A 2 -8.48 9.94 -7.67
C MET A 2 -7.27 10.85 -7.98
N VAL A 3 -6.90 11.73 -7.04
CA VAL A 3 -5.76 12.65 -7.21
C VAL A 3 -4.42 11.91 -7.34
N GLY A 4 -4.25 10.82 -6.57
CA GLY A 4 -3.05 9.99 -6.64
C GLY A 4 -2.91 9.28 -7.98
N ALA A 5 -3.99 8.69 -8.50
CA ALA A 5 -3.97 8.02 -9.80
C ALA A 5 -3.58 8.98 -10.93
N PHE A 6 -4.08 10.21 -10.91
CA PHE A 6 -3.77 11.22 -11.92
C PHE A 6 -2.30 11.68 -11.86
N LEU A 7 -1.80 11.96 -10.65
CA LEU A 7 -0.40 12.40 -10.45
C LEU A 7 0.60 11.30 -10.80
N TRP A 8 0.35 10.08 -10.33
CA TRP A 8 1.27 8.95 -10.52
C TRP A 8 1.20 8.36 -11.92
N GLY A 9 0.04 8.41 -12.60
CA GLY A 9 -0.10 7.97 -13.99
C GLY A 9 0.82 8.73 -14.93
N GLY A 10 0.76 10.07 -14.91
CA GLY A 10 1.63 10.90 -15.76
C GLY A 10 3.12 10.83 -15.38
N LEU A 11 3.43 10.54 -14.11
CA LEU A 11 4.82 10.37 -13.67
C LEU A 11 5.39 9.00 -14.09
N ALA A 12 4.57 7.96 -14.07
CA ALA A 12 4.97 6.59 -14.40
C ALA A 12 5.44 6.44 -15.85
N ASP A 13 4.84 7.22 -16.75
CA ASP A 13 5.23 7.23 -18.17
C ASP A 13 6.56 7.96 -18.42
N LYS A 14 6.96 8.91 -17.56
CA LYS A 14 8.20 9.70 -17.73
C LYS A 14 9.41 9.16 -16.95
N VAL A 15 9.19 8.68 -15.72
CA VAL A 15 10.27 8.34 -14.77
C VAL A 15 10.56 6.83 -14.74
N GLY A 16 9.69 6.04 -15.38
CA GLY A 16 9.75 4.59 -15.39
C GLY A 16 8.88 3.98 -14.30
N ARG A 17 8.14 2.93 -14.69
CA ARG A 17 7.08 2.32 -13.86
C ARG A 17 7.61 1.78 -12.53
N ARG A 18 8.78 1.14 -12.50
CA ARG A 18 9.38 0.60 -11.28
C ARG A 18 9.65 1.69 -10.25
N ARG A 19 10.32 2.77 -10.65
CA ARG A 19 10.69 3.88 -9.74
C ARG A 19 9.45 4.55 -9.15
N CYS A 20 8.44 4.83 -9.98
CA CYS A 20 7.18 5.39 -9.50
C CYS A 20 6.47 4.45 -8.50
N LEU A 21 6.45 3.16 -8.78
CA LEU A 21 5.83 2.16 -7.91
C LEU A 21 6.57 2.06 -6.55
N THR A 22 7.91 2.07 -6.55
CA THR A 22 8.73 2.08 -5.32
C THR A 22 8.48 3.36 -4.50
N VAL A 23 8.45 4.54 -5.12
CA VAL A 23 8.23 5.80 -4.38
C VAL A 23 6.81 5.88 -3.83
N ALA A 24 5.80 5.44 -4.60
CA ALA A 24 4.40 5.44 -4.15
C ALA A 24 4.18 4.50 -2.95
N LEU A 25 4.82 3.32 -2.94
CA LEU A 25 4.81 2.40 -1.80
C LEU A 25 5.60 2.94 -0.61
N ALA A 26 6.75 3.58 -0.83
CA ALA A 26 7.53 4.19 0.26
C ALA A 26 6.72 5.30 0.95
N ILE A 27 6.08 6.17 0.17
CA ILE A 27 5.13 7.18 0.67
C ILE A 27 4.02 6.52 1.46
N ASN A 28 3.40 5.47 0.92
CA ASN A 28 2.34 4.76 1.63
C ASN A 28 2.82 4.20 2.97
N CYS A 29 3.98 3.54 3.01
CA CYS A 29 4.55 2.95 4.21
C CYS A 29 4.90 4.00 5.27
N VAL A 30 5.57 5.08 4.89
CA VAL A 30 5.97 6.17 5.80
C VAL A 30 4.72 6.83 6.38
N PHE A 31 3.74 7.20 5.55
CA PHE A 31 2.53 7.86 6.04
C PHE A 31 1.60 6.91 6.81
N ALA A 32 1.56 5.62 6.47
CA ALA A 32 0.85 4.62 7.28
C ALA A 32 1.49 4.48 8.66
N PHE A 33 2.82 4.42 8.74
CA PHE A 33 3.54 4.38 10.01
C PHE A 33 3.32 5.65 10.84
N LEU A 34 3.50 6.84 10.24
CA LEU A 34 3.23 8.13 10.90
C LEU A 34 1.79 8.26 11.38
N SER A 35 0.81 7.74 10.63
CA SER A 35 -0.59 7.76 11.05
C SER A 35 -0.86 6.97 12.33
N SER A 36 -0.03 5.95 12.64
CA SER A 36 -0.14 5.18 13.89
C SER A 36 0.28 5.99 15.12
N PHE A 37 1.16 6.99 14.96
CA PHE A 37 1.62 7.86 16.05
C PHE A 37 0.76 9.11 16.23
N ALA A 38 -0.06 9.49 15.24
CA ALA A 38 -0.87 10.71 15.32
C ALA A 38 -1.90 10.67 16.47
N GLN A 39 -1.76 11.54 17.47
CA GLN A 39 -2.67 11.64 18.63
C GLN A 39 -3.91 12.52 18.38
N SER A 40 -3.87 13.40 17.39
CA SER A 40 -4.99 14.26 17.02
C SER A 40 -5.69 13.76 15.76
N TYR A 41 -7.03 13.82 15.76
CA TYR A 41 -7.87 13.40 14.64
C TYR A 41 -7.52 14.12 13.33
N GLY A 42 -7.20 15.41 13.40
CA GLY A 42 -6.81 16.20 12.22
C GLY A 42 -5.51 15.70 11.59
N PHE A 43 -4.48 15.42 12.41
CA PHE A 43 -3.21 14.88 11.93
C PHE A 43 -3.37 13.45 11.39
N PHE A 44 -4.19 12.62 12.03
CA PHE A 44 -4.51 11.28 11.54
C PHE A 44 -5.12 11.33 10.14
N LEU A 45 -6.12 12.20 9.94
CA LEU A 45 -6.82 12.35 8.66
C LEU A 45 -5.88 12.89 7.57
N PHE A 46 -5.00 13.83 7.91
CA PHE A 46 -3.99 14.36 7.00
C PHE A 46 -3.00 13.27 6.51
N PHE A 47 -2.46 12.47 7.43
CA PHE A 47 -1.57 11.35 7.04
C PHE A 47 -2.32 10.28 6.24
N ARG A 48 -3.60 10.05 6.52
CA ARG A 48 -4.42 9.11 5.77
C ARG A 48 -4.68 9.59 4.34
N LEU A 49 -4.89 10.89 4.14
CA LEU A 49 -5.01 11.50 2.81
C LEU A 49 -3.73 11.31 2.00
N LEU A 50 -2.57 11.61 2.59
CA LEU A 50 -1.26 11.42 1.95
C LEU A 50 -0.97 9.95 1.63
N SER A 51 -1.25 9.05 2.57
CA SER A 51 -1.17 7.60 2.36
C SER A 51 -2.08 7.13 1.22
N GLY A 52 -3.27 7.70 1.09
CA GLY A 52 -4.23 7.41 0.02
C GLY A 52 -3.86 7.99 -1.36
N ILE A 53 -2.98 9.00 -1.42
CA ILE A 53 -2.38 9.48 -2.67
C ILE A 53 -1.36 8.44 -3.17
N GLY A 54 -0.55 7.86 -2.29
CA GLY A 54 0.41 6.80 -2.64
C GLY A 54 -0.27 5.52 -3.16
N ILE A 55 -1.27 5.00 -2.44
CA ILE A 55 -2.00 3.80 -2.88
C ILE A 55 -2.75 4.04 -4.20
N GLY A 56 -3.34 5.22 -4.36
CA GLY A 56 -4.13 5.56 -5.54
C GLY A 56 -3.35 5.43 -6.85
N GLY A 57 -2.05 5.73 -6.83
CA GLY A 57 -1.16 5.55 -7.98
C GLY A 57 -0.62 4.15 -8.15
N THR A 58 -0.48 3.39 -7.06
CA THR A 58 0.20 2.08 -7.09
C THR A 58 -0.61 1.05 -7.88
N VAL A 59 -1.94 1.03 -7.73
CA VAL A 59 -2.83 0.06 -8.39
C VAL A 59 -2.68 0.07 -9.92
N PRO A 60 -2.92 1.18 -10.64
CA PRO A 60 -2.80 1.18 -12.10
C PRO A 60 -1.38 0.90 -12.58
N ILE A 61 -0.35 1.36 -11.87
CA ILE A 61 1.05 1.12 -12.25
C ILE A 61 1.41 -0.36 -12.11
N VAL A 62 0.93 -1.05 -11.07
CA VAL A 62 1.14 -2.51 -10.90
C VAL A 62 0.51 -3.29 -12.06
N TYR A 63 -0.73 -2.99 -12.44
CA TYR A 63 -1.40 -3.65 -13.57
C TYR A 63 -0.62 -3.44 -14.88
N SER A 64 -0.23 -2.19 -15.16
CA SER A 64 0.54 -1.84 -16.34
C SER A 64 1.92 -2.49 -16.34
N TYR A 65 2.65 -2.45 -15.23
CA TYR A 65 3.96 -3.08 -15.07
C TYR A 65 3.87 -4.59 -15.29
N PHE A 66 2.92 -5.26 -14.64
CA PHE A 66 2.77 -6.72 -14.78
C PHE A 66 2.40 -7.12 -16.20
N SER A 67 1.48 -6.40 -16.85
CA SER A 67 1.08 -6.70 -18.24
C SER A 67 2.21 -6.65 -19.27
N GLU A 68 3.29 -5.90 -18.99
CA GLU A 68 4.45 -5.80 -19.89
C GLU A 68 5.34 -7.04 -19.88
N PHE A 69 5.38 -7.79 -18.77
CA PHE A 69 6.15 -9.03 -18.67
C PHE A 69 5.40 -10.25 -19.20
N LEU A 70 4.10 -10.12 -19.47
CA LEU A 70 3.24 -11.23 -19.86
C LEU A 70 3.14 -11.39 -21.38
N GLN A 71 3.26 -12.63 -21.83
CA GLN A 71 2.96 -13.07 -23.20
C GLN A 71 1.47 -12.92 -23.52
N MET A 72 1.13 -12.44 -24.72
CA MET A 72 -0.26 -12.09 -25.11
C MET A 72 -1.28 -13.18 -24.79
N ASP A 73 -0.95 -14.45 -25.01
CA ASP A 73 -1.87 -15.58 -24.87
C ASP A 73 -2.32 -15.88 -23.44
N LYS A 74 -1.53 -15.50 -22.42
CA LYS A 74 -1.84 -15.77 -21.00
C LYS A 74 -2.11 -14.51 -20.17
N ARG A 75 -2.25 -13.35 -20.83
CA ARG A 75 -2.44 -12.06 -20.14
C ARG A 75 -3.65 -12.05 -19.20
N GLY A 76 -4.80 -12.53 -19.68
CA GLY A 76 -6.04 -12.51 -18.91
C GLY A 76 -6.00 -13.38 -17.65
N GLU A 77 -5.42 -14.57 -17.74
CA GLU A 77 -5.32 -15.50 -16.61
C GLU A 77 -4.46 -14.91 -15.48
N HIS A 78 -3.24 -14.48 -15.81
CA HIS A 78 -2.33 -13.91 -14.82
C HIS A 78 -2.82 -12.57 -14.25
N LEU A 79 -3.51 -11.74 -15.04
CA LEU A 79 -4.16 -10.53 -14.50
C LEU A 79 -5.26 -10.88 -13.49
N SER A 80 -5.98 -11.96 -13.73
CA SER A 80 -6.99 -12.48 -12.80
C SER A 80 -6.36 -12.98 -11.51
N TRP A 81 -5.22 -13.67 -11.58
CA TRP A 81 -4.41 -14.02 -10.41
C TRP A 81 -4.00 -12.77 -9.59
N LEU A 82 -3.64 -11.67 -10.26
CA LEU A 82 -3.32 -10.42 -9.58
C LEU A 82 -4.52 -9.83 -8.82
N CYS A 83 -5.72 -9.89 -9.40
CA CYS A 83 -6.96 -9.50 -8.72
C CYS A 83 -7.28 -10.39 -7.51
N MET A 84 -6.97 -11.70 -7.57
CA MET A 84 -7.18 -12.61 -6.44
C MET A 84 -6.34 -12.20 -5.24
N PHE A 85 -5.10 -11.76 -5.45
CA PHE A 85 -4.25 -11.25 -4.36
C PHE A 85 -4.84 -10.01 -3.66
N TRP A 86 -5.58 -9.16 -4.37
CA TRP A 86 -6.30 -8.04 -3.76
C TRP A 86 -7.36 -8.55 -2.75
N MET A 87 -8.14 -9.56 -3.14
CA MET A 87 -9.16 -10.14 -2.25
C MET A 87 -8.53 -10.85 -1.06
N ILE A 88 -7.43 -11.59 -1.27
CA ILE A 88 -6.65 -12.22 -0.19
C ILE A 88 -6.14 -11.16 0.80
N GLY A 89 -5.67 -10.02 0.31
CA GLY A 89 -5.27 -8.88 1.16
C GLY A 89 -6.44 -8.35 2.00
N GLY A 90 -7.64 -8.27 1.42
CA GLY A 90 -8.88 -7.91 2.14
C GLY A 90 -9.26 -8.92 3.23
N ILE A 91 -9.13 -10.22 2.95
CA ILE A 91 -9.35 -11.29 3.94
C ILE A 91 -8.31 -11.20 5.06
N TYR A 92 -7.03 -11.00 4.72
CA TYR A 92 -5.97 -10.80 5.71
C TYR A 92 -6.24 -9.58 6.60
N ALA A 93 -6.64 -8.45 6.03
CA ALA A 93 -7.04 -7.26 6.77
C ALA A 93 -8.25 -7.53 7.68
N SER A 94 -9.23 -8.30 7.21
CA SER A 94 -10.42 -8.64 8.02
C SER A 94 -10.09 -9.62 9.14
N PHE A 95 -9.22 -10.60 8.89
CA PHE A 95 -8.78 -11.58 9.88
C PHE A 95 -7.91 -10.94 10.95
N THR A 96 -6.98 -10.06 10.56
CA THR A 96 -6.17 -9.28 11.50
C THR A 96 -7.02 -8.29 12.29
N ALA A 97 -8.02 -7.66 11.69
CA ALA A 97 -8.99 -6.84 12.43
C ALA A 97 -9.76 -7.69 13.45
N TRP A 98 -10.23 -8.86 13.06
CA TRP A 98 -10.95 -9.77 13.97
C TRP A 98 -10.08 -10.27 15.13
N GLY A 99 -8.81 -10.58 14.88
CA GLY A 99 -7.87 -11.04 15.92
C GLY A 99 -7.35 -9.91 16.83
N ILE A 100 -7.16 -8.70 16.30
CA ILE A 100 -6.62 -7.54 17.03
C ILE A 100 -7.72 -6.75 17.77
N ILE A 101 -8.99 -6.94 17.38
CA ILE A 101 -10.15 -6.39 18.09
C ILE A 101 -10.82 -7.51 18.92
N PRO A 102 -10.17 -8.08 19.96
CA PRO A 102 -10.87 -8.98 20.86
C PRO A 102 -11.75 -8.18 21.83
N ARG A 103 -12.84 -8.82 22.23
CA ARG A 103 -13.97 -8.40 23.08
C ARG A 103 -13.62 -7.92 24.51
N TYR A 104 -12.37 -7.65 24.82
CA TYR A 104 -11.90 -7.18 26.12
C TYR A 104 -11.07 -5.93 25.88
N GLY A 105 -11.50 -4.79 26.42
CA GLY A 105 -10.86 -3.48 26.26
C GLY A 105 -9.40 -3.46 26.70
N TRP A 106 -8.50 -3.97 25.86
CA TRP A 106 -7.06 -3.87 25.99
C TRP A 106 -6.61 -2.60 25.28
N GLY A 107 -6.81 -1.47 25.96
CA GLY A 107 -6.07 -0.24 25.70
C GLY A 107 -4.92 -0.18 26.69
N PHE A 108 -3.69 -0.41 26.23
CA PHE A 108 -2.52 -0.23 27.09
C PHE A 108 -2.26 1.29 27.20
N SER A 109 -2.69 1.90 28.30
CA SER A 109 -2.40 3.31 28.56
C SER A 109 -1.02 3.40 29.21
N MET A 110 -0.01 3.81 28.44
CA MET A 110 1.29 4.16 29.01
C MET A 110 1.21 5.62 29.48
N GLY A 111 0.69 5.80 30.71
CA GLY A 111 0.51 7.11 31.34
C GLY A 111 -0.71 7.92 30.85
N THR A 112 -0.85 9.13 31.39
CA THR A 112 -2.00 10.06 31.26
C THR A 112 -2.10 10.78 29.90
N GLN A 113 -1.21 10.51 28.93
CA GLN A 113 -1.11 11.24 27.65
C GLN A 113 -1.08 10.32 26.41
N PHE A 114 -0.86 9.00 26.55
CA PHE A 114 -0.76 8.07 25.42
C PHE A 114 -1.73 6.90 25.58
N GLN A 115 -2.89 6.99 24.92
CA GLN A 115 -3.82 5.87 24.80
C GLN A 115 -3.50 5.05 23.54
N PHE A 116 -2.84 3.89 23.71
CA PHE A 116 -2.72 2.91 22.62
C PHE A 116 -4.07 2.21 22.43
N HIS A 117 -4.88 2.73 21.53
CA HIS A 117 -6.06 2.01 21.05
C HIS A 117 -5.66 0.87 20.10
N SER A 118 -6.39 -0.24 20.17
CA SER A 118 -6.20 -1.46 19.36
C SER A 118 -6.17 -1.21 17.84
N TRP A 119 -6.79 -0.13 17.36
CA TRP A 119 -6.76 0.27 15.94
C TRP A 119 -5.37 0.74 15.46
N ARG A 120 -4.49 1.23 16.35
CA ARG A 120 -3.11 1.63 16.00
C ARG A 120 -2.22 0.41 15.76
N VAL A 121 -2.43 -0.64 16.56
CA VAL A 121 -1.78 -1.94 16.38
C VAL A 121 -2.24 -2.56 15.07
N PHE A 122 -3.53 -2.45 14.74
CA PHE A 122 -4.06 -2.86 13.43
C PHE A 122 -3.38 -2.11 12.26
N VAL A 123 -3.19 -0.79 12.37
CA VAL A 123 -2.49 -0.01 11.34
C VAL A 123 -1.02 -0.41 11.20
N LEU A 124 -0.33 -0.73 12.30
CA LEU A 124 1.04 -1.25 12.28
C LEU A 124 1.13 -2.63 11.63
N VAL A 125 0.22 -3.55 11.97
CA VAL A 125 0.17 -4.89 11.36
C VAL A 125 -0.18 -4.80 9.88
N ALA A 126 -1.07 -3.88 9.49
CA ALA A 126 -1.41 -3.60 8.09
C ALA A 126 -0.25 -2.96 7.31
N ALA A 127 0.75 -2.39 7.98
CA ALA A 127 1.95 -1.86 7.33
C ALA A 127 2.97 -2.97 6.98
N LEU A 128 2.93 -4.14 7.63
CA LEU A 128 3.88 -5.24 7.36
C LEU A 128 3.83 -5.73 5.89
N PRO A 129 2.66 -6.00 5.28
CA PRO A 129 2.58 -6.36 3.86
C PRO A 129 3.06 -5.25 2.92
N ALA A 130 2.89 -3.98 3.31
CA ALA A 130 3.37 -2.84 2.54
C ALA A 130 4.91 -2.77 2.55
N ILE A 131 5.54 -3.08 3.69
CA ILE A 131 6.99 -3.16 3.81
C ILE A 131 7.54 -4.35 3.01
N THR A 132 6.93 -5.53 3.12
CA THR A 132 7.40 -6.71 2.39
C THR A 132 7.27 -6.53 0.87
N SER A 133 6.19 -5.90 0.40
CA SER A 133 6.04 -5.56 -1.02
C SER A 133 7.08 -4.54 -1.51
N LEU A 134 7.39 -3.50 -0.71
CA LEU A 134 8.44 -2.54 -1.04
C LEU A 134 9.82 -3.21 -1.18
N VAL A 135 10.14 -4.13 -0.26
CA VAL A 135 11.39 -4.92 -0.33
C VAL A 135 11.39 -5.83 -1.55
N GLY A 136 10.29 -6.55 -1.82
CA GLY A 136 10.17 -7.42 -2.99
C GLY A 136 10.36 -6.69 -4.32
N LEU A 137 9.81 -5.48 -4.45
CA LEU A 137 9.97 -4.65 -5.65
C LEU A 137 11.38 -4.08 -5.83
N SER A 138 12.15 -3.99 -4.74
CA SER A 138 13.55 -3.60 -4.82
C SER A 138 14.40 -4.68 -5.52
N PHE A 139 13.96 -5.95 -5.49
CA PHE A 139 14.62 -7.06 -6.18
C PHE A 139 14.15 -7.28 -7.62
N MET A 140 13.07 -6.64 -8.07
CA MET A 140 12.56 -6.81 -9.43
C MET A 140 13.32 -5.97 -10.47
N PRO A 141 13.51 -6.45 -11.71
CA PRO A 141 14.15 -5.69 -12.78
C PRO A 141 13.30 -4.49 -13.24
N GLU A 142 13.90 -3.51 -13.92
CA GLU A 142 13.13 -2.43 -14.56
C GLU A 142 12.31 -2.98 -15.75
N SER A 143 11.21 -2.30 -16.11
CA SER A 143 10.35 -2.83 -17.18
C SER A 143 11.05 -2.76 -18.54
N PRO A 144 11.08 -3.85 -19.31
CA PRO A 144 11.86 -3.95 -20.54
C PRO A 144 11.37 -3.00 -21.64
N ARG A 145 10.12 -2.55 -21.58
CA ARG A 145 9.56 -1.58 -22.54
C ARG A 145 10.06 -0.15 -22.29
N PHE A 146 10.30 0.23 -21.03
CA PHE A 146 10.93 1.50 -20.69
C PHE A 146 12.43 1.54 -21.07
N LEU A 147 13.08 0.38 -21.18
CA LEU A 147 14.47 0.29 -21.64
C LEU A 147 14.61 0.30 -23.17
N LEU A 148 13.50 0.15 -23.91
CA LEU A 148 13.46 0.13 -25.37
C LEU A 148 12.97 1.45 -25.99
N GLU A 149 12.32 2.31 -25.20
CA GLU A 149 12.03 3.72 -25.53
C GLU A 149 13.15 4.64 -25.03
#